data_AF-A0A7Y8TRV6-F1
#
_entry.id   AF-A0A7Y8TRV6-F1
#
_cell.length_a   1.000
_cell.length_b   1.000
_cell.length_c   1.000
_cell.angle_alpha   90.00
_cell.angle_beta   90.00
_cell.angle_gamma   90.00
#
_symmetry.space_group_name_H-M   'P 1'
#
loop_
_entity.id
_entity.type
_entity.pdbx_description
1 polymer ?
#
loop_
_entity_poly.entity_id
_entity_poly.type
_entity_poly.pdbx_seq_one_letter_code
_entity_poly.pdbx_strand_id
1 'polypeptide(L)' 'IGRWLHETANQRIHATTQEKPAVRLQQEQQKFTPLPQSDTGSSTVPVAAAQHVMPYESLQHPLSVYDQLLGVS' A
#
# COMPACT_ATOMS: atom_id res chain seq x y z
N ILE A 1 -12.69 -0.27 -0.30
CA ILE A 1 -11.61 -0.30 -1.31
C ILE A 1 -12.10 0.47 -2.53
N GLY A 2 -11.34 1.44 -3.06
CA GLY A 2 -11.87 2.46 -3.99
C GLY A 2 -11.31 2.45 -5.42
N ARG A 3 -11.89 3.30 -6.27
CA ARG A 3 -11.60 3.47 -7.70
C ARG A 3 -10.10 3.60 -8.01
N TRP A 4 -9.38 4.41 -7.22
CA TRP A 4 -7.94 4.62 -7.39
C TRP A 4 -7.12 3.33 -7.24
N LEU A 5 -7.48 2.42 -6.33
CA LEU A 5 -6.74 1.16 -6.20
C LEU A 5 -6.88 0.34 -7.47
N HIS A 6 -8.09 0.24 -8.00
CA HIS A 6 -8.40 -0.63 -9.12
C HIS A 6 -7.91 -0.08 -10.47
N GLU A 7 -8.08 1.22 -10.71
CA GLU A 7 -7.75 1.87 -11.98
C GLU A 7 -6.31 2.35 -12.05
N THR A 8 -5.71 2.69 -10.90
CA THR A 8 -4.39 3.32 -10.86
C THR A 8 -3.34 2.42 -10.25
N ALA A 9 -3.44 2.11 -8.95
CA ALA A 9 -2.36 1.40 -8.26
C ALA A 9 -2.17 -0.03 -8.80
N ASN A 10 -3.26 -0.78 -9.02
CA ASN A 10 -3.19 -2.15 -9.54
C ASN A 10 -2.82 -2.26 -11.02
N GLN A 11 -2.97 -1.18 -11.80
CA GLN A 11 -2.71 -1.15 -13.24
C GLN A 11 -1.33 -0.59 -13.62
N ARG A 12 -0.66 0.11 -12.70
CA ARG A 12 0.69 0.66 -12.92
C ARG A 12 1.72 -0.45 -13.09
N ILE A 13 2.79 -0.15 -13.81
CA ILE A 13 4.01 -0.98 -13.79
C ILE A 13 4.78 -0.64 -12.52
N HIS A 14 5.00 -1.64 -11.67
CA HIS A 14 5.70 -1.45 -10.41
C HIS A 14 7.22 -1.42 -10.65
N ALA A 15 7.92 -0.44 -10.07
CA ALA A 15 9.33 -0.18 -10.38
C ALA A 15 10.28 -1.35 -10.00
N THR A 16 9.98 -2.10 -8.95
CA THR A 16 10.83 -3.21 -8.50
C THR A 16 10.58 -4.50 -9.25
N THR A 17 9.31 -4.79 -9.60
CA THR A 17 8.92 -6.06 -10.22
C THR A 17 8.79 -5.94 -11.73
N GLN A 18 8.78 -4.71 -12.27
CA GLN A 18 8.59 -4.40 -13.68
C GLN A 18 7.29 -4.97 -14.27
N GLU A 19 6.33 -5.29 -13.41
CA GLU A 19 5.06 -5.91 -13.76
C GLU A 19 3.87 -5.16 -13.16
N LYS A 20 2.67 -5.40 -13.70
CA LYS A 20 1.43 -4.90 -13.12
C LYS A 20 1.07 -5.69 -11.86
N PRO A 21 0.84 -5.05 -10.71
CA PRO A 21 0.46 -5.74 -9.47
C PRO A 21 -0.73 -6.69 -9.63
N ALA A 22 -1.78 -6.30 -10.36
CA ALA A 22 -2.95 -7.16 -10.57
C ALA A 22 -2.62 -8.46 -11.31
N VAL A 23 -1.79 -8.37 -12.36
CA VAL A 23 -1.42 -9.53 -13.18
C VAL A 23 -0.52 -10.47 -12.39
N ARG A 24 0.48 -9.92 -11.71
CA ARG A 24 1.43 -10.68 -10.90
C ARG A 24 0.74 -11.40 -9.75
N LEU A 25 -0.15 -10.72 -9.03
CA LEU A 25 -0.93 -11.31 -7.94
C LEU A 25 -1.78 -12.50 -8.42
N GLN A 26 -2.34 -12.46 -9.62
CA GLN A 26 -3.11 -13.59 -10.17
C GLN A 26 -2.23 -14.84 -10.34
N GLN A 27 -0.97 -14.68 -10.73
CA GLN A 27 -0.02 -15.77 -10.89
C GLN A 27 0.49 -16.28 -9.54
N GLU A 28 0.80 -15.37 -8.61
CA GLU A 28 1.32 -15.70 -7.28
C GLU A 28 0.27 -16.40 -6.40
N GLN A 29 -1.01 -16.02 -6.52
CA GLN A 29 -2.12 -16.65 -5.79
C GLN A 29 -2.18 -18.17 -5.98
N GLN A 30 -1.77 -18.70 -7.13
CA GLN A 30 -1.76 -20.14 -7.39
C GLN A 30 -0.77 -20.90 -6.49
N LYS A 31 0.20 -20.20 -5.89
CA LYS A 31 1.23 -20.76 -5.01
C LYS A 31 0.93 -20.53 -3.54
N PHE A 32 -0.17 -19.84 -3.22
CA PHE A 32 -0.50 -19.55 -1.83
C PHE A 32 -1.00 -20.81 -1.12
N THR A 33 -0.45 -21.04 0.06
CA THR A 33 -0.97 -22.04 1.01
C THR A 33 -2.21 -21.47 1.70
N PRO A 34 -3.19 -22.29 2.11
CA PRO A 34 -4.26 -21.83 2.98
C PRO A 34 -3.72 -21.03 4.16
N LEU A 35 -4.48 -20.00 4.58
CA LEU A 35 -4.16 -19.28 5.79
C LEU A 35 -4.08 -20.27 6.96
N PRO A 36 -3.15 -20.08 7.91
CA PRO A 36 -3.11 -20.90 9.11
C PRO A 36 -4.48 -20.84 9.78
N GLN A 37 -4.96 -22.01 10.23
CA GLN A 37 -6.18 -22.07 11.00
C GLN A 37 -5.93 -21.37 12.33
N SER A 38 -6.41 -20.13 12.45
CA SER A 38 -6.56 -19.52 13.76
C SER A 38 -7.59 -20.34 14.51
N ASP A 39 -7.24 -20.84 15.70
CA ASP A 39 -8.25 -21.27 16.66
C ASP A 39 -9.26 -20.13 16.78
N THR A 40 -10.47 -20.33 16.27
CA THR A 40 -11.52 -19.32 16.28
C THR A 40 -12.09 -19.18 17.68
N GLY A 41 -11.24 -18.87 18.65
CA GLY A 41 -11.64 -17.96 19.71
C GLY A 41 -11.84 -16.63 19.00
N SER A 42 -13.09 -16.24 18.80
CA SER A 42 -13.45 -14.91 18.31
C SER A 42 -12.87 -13.87 19.27
N SER A 43 -11.60 -13.52 19.10
CA SER A 43 -11.09 -12.26 19.61
C SER A 43 -11.69 -11.21 18.70
N THR A 44 -12.92 -10.82 19.03
CA THR A 44 -13.42 -9.50 18.70
C THR A 44 -12.42 -8.52 19.27
N VAL A 45 -11.42 -8.14 18.47
CA VAL A 45 -10.55 -7.02 18.81
C VAL A 45 -11.52 -5.85 18.92
N PRO A 46 -11.72 -5.24 20.11
CA PRO A 46 -12.52 -4.05 20.18
C PRO A 46 -11.86 -3.08 19.20
N VAL A 47 -12.64 -2.58 18.23
CA VAL A 47 -12.21 -1.48 17.37
C VAL A 47 -11.83 -0.37 18.33
N ALA A 48 -10.53 -0.24 18.61
CA ALA A 48 -10.02 0.80 19.47
C ALA A 48 -10.55 2.09 18.86
N ALA A 49 -11.41 2.79 19.62
CA ALA A 49 -12.01 4.05 19.23
C ALA A 49 -10.94 4.88 18.55
N ALA A 50 -11.17 5.22 17.27
CA ALA A 50 -10.20 5.79 16.34
C ALA A 50 -9.06 6.46 17.10
N GLN A 51 -7.96 5.73 17.28
CA GLN A 51 -6.75 6.30 17.84
C GLN A 51 -6.41 7.39 16.84
N HIS A 52 -6.67 8.65 17.22
CA HIS A 52 -6.37 9.79 16.38
C HIS A 52 -4.92 9.61 15.97
N VAL A 53 -4.71 9.34 14.67
CA VAL A 53 -3.38 9.25 14.09
C VAL A 53 -2.77 10.59 14.41
N MET A 54 -1.78 10.60 15.33
CA MET A 54 -1.01 11.80 15.61
C MET A 54 -0.59 12.37 14.26
N PRO A 55 -0.90 13.63 13.94
CA PRO A 55 -0.49 14.19 12.67
C PRO A 55 1.03 14.12 12.64
N TYR A 56 1.55 13.18 11.86
CA TYR A 56 2.96 13.14 11.56
C TYR A 56 3.21 14.30 10.62
N GLU A 57 3.97 15.27 11.10
CA GLU A 57 4.47 16.32 10.21
C GLU A 57 5.26 15.62 9.10
N SER A 58 4.87 15.86 7.85
CA SER A 58 5.61 15.30 6.72
C SER A 58 7.04 15.80 6.79
N LEU A 59 8.01 14.88 6.96
CA LEU A 59 9.43 15.19 6.75
C LEU A 59 9.75 15.52 5.28
N GLN A 60 8.76 15.42 4.40
CA GLN A 60 8.91 15.72 2.99
C GLN A 60 8.73 17.22 2.75
N HIS A 61 9.75 17.84 2.15
CA HIS A 61 9.67 19.19 1.64
C HIS A 61 8.81 19.27 0.36
N PRO A 62 8.21 20.43 0.03
CA PRO A 62 7.52 20.63 -1.24
C PRO A 62 8.49 20.41 -2.41
N LEU A 63 7.95 19.94 -3.55
CA LEU A 63 8.74 19.59 -4.74
C LEU A 63 9.68 20.71 -5.21
N SER A 64 9.27 21.98 -5.04
CA SER A 64 10.08 23.16 -5.36
C SER A 64 11.44 23.20 -4.64
N VAL A 65 11.54 22.63 -3.43
CA VAL A 65 12.82 22.54 -2.70
C VAL A 65 13.75 21.54 -3.37
N TYR A 66 13.23 20.43 -3.88
CA TYR A 66 14.03 19.47 -4.63
C TYR A 66 14.45 20.04 -5.99
N ASP A 67 13.57 20.75 -6.70
CA ASP A 67 13.91 21.42 -7.96
C ASP A 67 15.07 22.43 -7.75
N GLN A 68 15.02 23.18 -6.65
CA GLN A 68 16.08 24.12 -6.28
C GLN A 68 17.40 23.44 -5.90
N LEU A 69 17.36 22.28 -5.24
CA LEU A 69 18.55 21.56 -4.78
C LEU A 69 19.19 20.69 -5.86
N LEU A 70 18.37 20.02 -6.68
CA LEU A 70 18.83 19.09 -7.70
C LEU A 70 19.00 19.74 -9.08
N GLY A 71 18.56 20.99 -9.26
CA GLY A 71 18.82 21.78 -10.47
C GLY A 71 18.28 21.15 -11.76
N VAL A 72 17.23 20.33 -11.66
CA VAL A 72 16.56 19.73 -12.81
C VAL A 72 15.66 20.79 -13.45
N SER A 73 16.25 21.54 -14.38
CA SER A 73 15.50 22.44 -15.27
C SER A 73 15.03 21.74 -16.54
#